data_AF-A0A0G9HBS4-F1
#
_entry.id   AF-A0A0G9HBS4-F1
#
_cell.length_a   1.000
_cell.length_b   1.000
_cell.length_c   1.000
_cell.angle_alpha   90.00
_cell.angle_beta   90.00
_cell.angle_gamma   90.00
#
_symmetry.space_group_name_H-M   'P 1'
#
loop_
_entity.id
_entity.type
_entity.pdbx_description
1 polymer ?
#
loop_
_entity_poly.entity_id
_entity_poly.type
_entity_poly.pdbx_seq_one_letter_code
_entity_poly.pdbx_strand_id
1 'polypeptide(L)'
;MSQTLTAAFPRRTVLAIAVGVVALAVIVGLVAFRGHQATSSTDASGAVSSDAGASSGAAPEIDILLGLARDATKEGRLVAPQGNNAYEYYLSVSQLDPKNATAQDALRETLPFASQEIERQINRRELEEARREIALLRDYDPTNYTLIILGAKLDAQQRVVTAEDEAKADAIRRRNG
;
A
#
# COMPACT_ATOMS: atom_id res chain seq x y z
N MET A 1 -9.94 36.13 -47.43
CA MET A 1 -8.60 35.53 -47.42
C MET A 1 -8.07 35.58 -45.99
N SER A 2 -8.67 34.89 -45.03
CA SER A 2 -8.28 33.55 -44.53
C SER A 2 -6.79 33.43 -44.19
N GLN A 3 -6.44 33.76 -42.94
CA GLN A 3 -5.24 33.25 -42.28
C GLN A 3 -5.66 32.61 -40.96
N THR A 4 -5.59 31.29 -40.95
CA THR A 4 -5.94 30.40 -39.86
C THR A 4 -4.84 30.37 -38.81
N LEU A 5 -5.24 30.50 -37.54
CA LEU A 5 -4.40 30.26 -36.36
C LEU A 5 -4.03 28.77 -36.27
N THR A 6 -2.75 28.47 -36.02
CA THR A 6 -2.35 27.17 -35.45
C THR A 6 -1.31 27.41 -34.35
N ALA A 7 -1.77 27.74 -33.15
CA ALA A 7 -0.97 27.72 -31.95
C ALA A 7 -0.75 26.26 -31.53
N ALA A 8 0.49 25.81 -31.51
CA ALA A 8 0.90 24.50 -31.03
C ALA A 8 0.80 24.46 -29.50
N PHE A 9 -0.24 23.82 -28.97
CA PHE A 9 -0.40 23.60 -27.54
C PHE A 9 0.41 22.37 -27.07
N PRO A 10 1.18 22.46 -25.97
CA PRO A 10 1.95 21.35 -25.45
C PRO A 10 1.02 20.26 -24.87
N ARG A 11 1.25 19.01 -25.30
CA ARG A 11 0.47 17.78 -25.03
C ARG A 11 0.30 17.38 -23.55
N ARG A 12 0.78 18.20 -22.61
CA ARG A 12 0.76 17.88 -21.17
C ARG A 12 -0.47 18.40 -20.43
N THR A 13 -1.22 19.34 -21.00
CA THR A 13 -2.45 19.88 -20.38
C THR A 13 -3.75 19.25 -20.87
N VAL A 14 -3.71 18.46 -21.96
CA VAL A 14 -4.91 17.77 -22.50
C VAL A 14 -5.25 16.47 -21.74
N LEU A 15 -4.29 15.86 -21.05
CA LEU A 15 -4.53 14.64 -20.26
C LEU A 15 -5.05 14.90 -18.84
N ALA A 16 -5.01 16.13 -18.35
CA ALA A 16 -5.42 16.48 -16.98
C ALA A 16 -6.92 16.84 -16.82
N ILE A 17 -7.69 16.95 -17.91
CA ILE A 17 -9.09 17.41 -17.86
C ILE A 17 -10.10 16.32 -18.26
N ALA A 18 -9.66 15.20 -18.85
CA ALA A 18 -10.55 14.11 -19.27
C ALA A 18 -10.92 13.10 -18.16
N VAL A 19 -10.22 13.09 -17.02
CA VAL A 19 -10.46 12.14 -15.90
C VAL A 19 -11.44 12.71 -14.86
N GLY A 20 -11.66 14.03 -14.84
CA GLY A 20 -12.52 14.70 -13.84
C GLY A 20 -14.03 14.71 -14.11
N VAL A 21 -14.49 14.30 -15.31
CA VAL A 21 -15.90 14.54 -15.73
C VAL A 21 -16.73 13.26 -15.92
N VAL A 22 -16.13 12.06 -15.82
CA VAL A 22 -16.87 10.79 -16.00
C VAL A 22 -17.17 10.06 -14.67
N ALA A 23 -16.53 10.42 -13.56
CA ALA A 23 -16.73 9.74 -12.27
C ALA A 23 -17.88 10.31 -11.40
N LEU A 24 -18.51 11.43 -11.80
CA LEU A 24 -19.54 12.12 -11.00
C LEU A 24 -21.00 11.83 -11.42
N ALA A 25 -21.25 10.86 -12.31
CA ALA A 25 -22.58 10.66 -12.91
C ALA A 25 -23.19 9.26 -12.79
N VAL A 26 -22.62 8.35 -11.98
CA VAL A 26 -23.12 6.96 -11.86
C VAL A 26 -23.57 6.55 -10.45
N ILE A 27 -23.33 7.33 -9.40
CA ILE A 27 -23.67 6.90 -8.02
C ILE A 27 -25.01 7.48 -7.50
N VAL A 28 -25.61 8.45 -8.20
CA VAL A 28 -26.94 9.02 -7.83
C VAL A 28 -28.11 8.11 -8.27
N GLY A 29 -27.87 7.09 -9.10
CA GLY A 29 -28.91 6.21 -9.65
C GLY A 29 -29.31 4.97 -8.81
N LEU A 30 -28.56 4.62 -7.76
CA LEU A 30 -28.81 3.39 -6.98
C LEU A 30 -29.62 3.63 -5.70
N VAL A 31 -29.91 4.89 -5.35
CA VAL A 31 -30.52 5.27 -4.06
C VAL A 31 -32.06 5.31 -4.09
N ALA A 32 -32.71 5.14 -5.24
CA ALA A 32 -34.16 5.42 -5.39
C ALA A 32 -35.08 4.21 -5.68
N PHE A 33 -34.58 2.95 -5.68
CA PHE A 33 -35.42 1.77 -6.01
C PHE A 33 -35.62 0.76 -4.87
N ARG A 34 -35.26 1.09 -3.63
CA ARG A 34 -35.63 0.34 -2.42
C ARG A 34 -36.56 1.15 -1.51
N GLY A 35 -37.40 1.99 -2.11
CA GLY A 35 -38.55 2.56 -1.43
C GLY A 35 -39.61 1.49 -1.13
N HIS A 36 -40.29 1.70 0.00
CA HIS A 36 -41.64 1.21 0.30
C HIS A 36 -41.83 -0.22 0.81
N GLN A 37 -41.32 -0.53 2.01
CA GLN A 37 -42.08 -1.38 2.94
C GLN A 37 -42.03 -0.79 4.36
N ALA A 38 -43.18 -0.24 4.77
CA ALA A 38 -43.72 -0.12 6.12
C ALA A 38 -42.87 0.53 7.24
N THR A 39 -43.27 1.75 7.58
CA THR A 39 -43.25 2.27 8.94
C THR A 39 -44.15 1.43 9.85
N SER A 40 -43.56 0.79 10.86
CA SER A 40 -44.25 0.39 12.09
C SER A 40 -43.32 0.68 13.26
N SER A 41 -43.68 1.68 14.06
CA SER A 41 -43.14 1.91 15.40
C SER A 41 -43.48 0.72 16.30
N THR A 42 -42.58 0.28 17.18
CA THR A 42 -42.82 -0.10 18.60
C THR A 42 -41.55 -0.74 19.19
N ASP A 43 -41.01 -0.07 20.21
CA ASP A 43 -40.43 -0.57 21.46
C ASP A 43 -39.95 -2.04 21.56
N ALA A 44 -38.68 -2.23 21.90
CA ALA A 44 -38.20 -3.11 22.98
C ALA A 44 -36.70 -3.41 22.82
N SER A 45 -35.98 -3.21 23.92
CA SER A 45 -34.67 -3.80 24.21
C SER A 45 -34.59 -5.27 23.77
N GLY A 46 -33.68 -5.56 22.85
CA GLY A 46 -33.35 -6.91 22.41
C GLY A 46 -31.99 -6.90 21.74
N ALA A 47 -31.03 -7.60 22.33
CA ALA A 47 -29.68 -7.76 21.85
C ALA A 47 -29.64 -8.11 20.35
N VAL A 48 -28.96 -7.28 19.56
CA VAL A 48 -28.50 -7.66 18.23
C VAL A 48 -26.98 -7.81 18.30
N SER A 49 -26.56 -9.04 18.60
CA SER A 49 -25.25 -9.53 18.16
C SER A 49 -25.22 -9.40 16.64
N SER A 50 -24.69 -8.28 16.16
CA SER A 50 -24.32 -8.10 14.77
C SER A 50 -22.93 -8.70 14.59
N ASP A 51 -22.80 -10.02 14.62
CA ASP A 51 -21.53 -10.70 14.31
C ASP A 51 -21.71 -12.02 13.53
N ALA A 52 -22.85 -12.20 12.86
CA ALA A 52 -23.07 -13.33 11.97
C ALA A 52 -23.31 -12.82 10.55
N GLY A 53 -22.23 -12.52 9.82
CA GLY A 53 -22.36 -12.09 8.43
C GLY A 53 -21.09 -12.00 7.59
N ALA A 54 -19.89 -11.96 8.16
CA ALA A 54 -18.64 -11.85 7.38
C ALA A 54 -18.12 -13.20 6.83
N SER A 55 -18.67 -14.33 7.30
CA SER A 55 -18.02 -15.64 7.12
C SER A 55 -18.27 -16.31 5.76
N SER A 56 -19.33 -15.95 5.02
CA SER A 56 -19.69 -16.69 3.80
C SER A 56 -18.87 -16.28 2.55
N GLY A 57 -18.19 -15.13 2.57
CA GLY A 57 -17.33 -14.66 1.47
C GLY A 57 -15.84 -14.69 1.78
N ALA A 58 -15.46 -14.72 3.07
CA ALA A 58 -14.07 -14.66 3.49
C ALA A 58 -13.26 -15.91 3.08
N ALA A 59 -13.87 -17.10 3.08
CA ALA A 59 -13.15 -18.33 2.72
C ALA A 59 -12.66 -18.33 1.25
N PRO A 60 -13.51 -18.07 0.23
CA PRO A 60 -13.04 -17.90 -1.15
C PRO A 60 -12.00 -16.78 -1.33
N GLU A 61 -12.17 -15.66 -0.60
CA GLU A 61 -11.23 -14.53 -0.67
C GLU A 61 -9.85 -14.87 -0.09
N ILE A 62 -9.82 -15.55 1.06
CA ILE A 62 -8.58 -16.06 1.69
C ILE A 62 -7.85 -16.99 0.72
N ASP A 63 -8.55 -17.90 0.04
CA ASP A 63 -7.94 -18.81 -0.92
C ASP A 63 -7.31 -18.07 -2.11
N ILE A 64 -7.98 -17.04 -2.64
CA ILE A 64 -7.45 -16.18 -3.70
C ILE A 64 -6.20 -15.45 -3.23
N LEU A 65 -6.24 -14.82 -2.05
CA LEU A 65 -5.11 -14.09 -1.49
C LEU A 65 -3.91 -15.00 -1.22
N LEU A 66 -4.14 -16.20 -0.68
CA LEU A 66 -3.09 -17.20 -0.49
C LEU A 66 -2.51 -17.69 -1.83
N GLY A 67 -3.31 -17.76 -2.89
CA GLY A 67 -2.84 -18.02 -4.25
C GLY A 67 -1.88 -16.94 -4.73
N LEU A 68 -2.32 -15.67 -4.68
CA LEU A 68 -1.54 -14.50 -5.08
C LEU A 68 -0.24 -14.37 -4.29
N ALA A 69 -0.30 -14.60 -2.97
CA ALA A 69 0.86 -14.54 -2.09
C ALA A 69 1.92 -15.59 -2.44
N ARG A 70 1.48 -16.83 -2.72
CA ARG A 70 2.39 -17.92 -3.14
C ARG A 70 3.04 -17.61 -4.48
N ASP A 71 2.29 -17.06 -5.43
CA ASP A 71 2.85 -16.70 -6.74
C ASP A 71 3.85 -15.55 -6.63
N ALA A 72 3.51 -14.49 -5.87
CA ALA A 72 4.45 -13.42 -5.56
C ALA A 72 5.73 -13.94 -4.88
N THR A 73 5.61 -14.90 -3.96
CA THR A 73 6.76 -15.53 -3.28
C THR A 73 7.65 -16.29 -4.27
N LYS A 74 7.06 -17.11 -5.15
CA LYS A 74 7.81 -17.86 -6.18
C LYS A 74 8.55 -16.94 -7.14
N GLU A 75 7.96 -15.79 -7.42
CA GLU A 75 8.54 -14.77 -8.30
C GLU A 75 9.54 -13.85 -7.58
N GLY A 76 9.81 -14.08 -6.29
CA GLY A 76 10.76 -13.30 -5.49
C GLY A 76 10.25 -11.92 -5.07
N ARG A 77 8.98 -11.61 -5.33
CA ARG A 77 8.31 -10.36 -4.90
C ARG A 77 7.88 -10.45 -3.45
N LEU A 78 8.84 -10.48 -2.53
CA LEU A 78 8.54 -10.60 -1.10
C LEU A 78 7.89 -9.32 -0.56
N VAL A 79 8.58 -8.19 -0.70
CA VAL A 79 8.20 -6.88 -0.14
C VAL A 79 8.06 -5.79 -1.19
N ALA A 80 8.52 -6.07 -2.40
CA ALA A 80 8.45 -5.18 -3.55
C ALA A 80 7.89 -5.91 -4.78
N PRO A 81 7.25 -5.18 -5.72
CA PRO A 81 6.86 -3.77 -5.62
C PRO A 81 5.65 -3.56 -4.71
N GLN A 82 5.40 -2.32 -4.32
CA GLN A 82 4.21 -1.93 -3.56
C GLN A 82 2.92 -2.36 -4.29
N GLY A 83 1.94 -2.87 -3.54
CA GLY A 83 0.63 -3.27 -4.08
C GLY A 83 0.63 -4.63 -4.78
N ASN A 84 1.79 -5.27 -4.96
CA ASN A 84 1.88 -6.57 -5.63
C ASN A 84 3.06 -7.41 -5.11
N ASN A 85 3.07 -7.65 -3.80
CA ASN A 85 4.08 -8.45 -3.13
C ASN A 85 3.46 -9.45 -2.15
N ALA A 86 4.22 -10.48 -1.80
CA ALA A 86 3.76 -11.58 -0.97
C ALA A 86 3.33 -11.12 0.43
N TYR A 87 4.07 -10.21 1.05
CA TYR A 87 3.77 -9.71 2.39
C TYR A 87 2.42 -9.00 2.47
N GLU A 88 2.11 -8.13 1.51
CA GLU A 88 0.81 -7.44 1.47
C GLU A 88 -0.36 -8.43 1.33
N TYR A 89 -0.22 -9.46 0.50
CA TYR A 89 -1.25 -10.49 0.37
C TYR A 89 -1.40 -11.33 1.65
N TYR A 90 -0.29 -11.76 2.27
CA TYR A 90 -0.34 -12.53 3.51
C TYR A 90 -0.87 -11.71 4.70
N LEU A 91 -0.53 -10.43 4.79
CA LEU A 91 -1.08 -9.52 5.80
C LEU A 91 -2.59 -9.32 5.59
N SER A 92 -3.05 -9.25 4.34
CA SER A 92 -4.49 -9.21 4.03
C SER A 92 -5.19 -10.49 4.51
N VAL A 93 -4.59 -11.67 4.30
CA VAL A 93 -5.09 -12.93 4.88
C VAL A 93 -5.13 -12.86 6.39
N SER A 94 -4.08 -12.34 7.04
CA SER A 94 -4.02 -12.21 8.50
C SER A 94 -5.07 -11.25 9.07
N GLN A 95 -5.56 -10.28 8.29
CA GLN A 95 -6.67 -9.40 8.69
C GLN A 95 -8.02 -10.12 8.64
N LEU A 96 -8.20 -11.02 7.66
CA LEU A 96 -9.43 -11.83 7.50
C LEU A 96 -9.46 -13.03 8.46
N ASP A 97 -8.32 -13.71 8.62
CA ASP A 97 -8.12 -14.86 9.51
C ASP A 97 -6.76 -14.73 10.22
N PRO A 98 -6.74 -14.12 11.43
CA PRO A 98 -5.53 -13.98 12.22
C PRO A 98 -4.89 -15.30 12.65
N LYS A 99 -5.58 -16.44 12.53
CA LYS A 99 -5.08 -17.78 12.90
C LYS A 99 -4.69 -18.63 11.69
N ASN A 100 -4.66 -18.05 10.50
CA ASN A 100 -4.28 -18.75 9.28
C ASN A 100 -2.82 -19.20 9.35
N ALA A 101 -2.60 -20.49 9.62
CA ALA A 101 -1.26 -21.06 9.77
C ALA A 101 -0.40 -20.87 8.52
N THR A 102 -1.00 -20.94 7.32
CA THR A 102 -0.27 -20.77 6.06
C THR A 102 0.32 -19.36 5.95
N ALA A 103 -0.47 -18.32 6.26
CA ALA A 103 0.01 -16.95 6.21
C ALA A 103 1.06 -16.68 7.30
N GLN A 104 0.82 -17.13 8.54
CA GLN A 104 1.75 -16.93 9.65
C GLN A 104 3.10 -17.63 9.40
N ASP A 105 3.09 -18.87 8.90
CA ASP A 105 4.32 -19.59 8.60
C ASP A 105 5.09 -18.93 7.46
N ALA A 106 4.40 -18.54 6.38
CA ALA A 106 5.05 -17.85 5.26
C ALA A 106 5.69 -16.53 5.68
N LEU A 107 4.99 -15.70 6.47
CA LEU A 107 5.51 -14.42 6.97
C LEU A 107 6.74 -14.62 7.87
N ARG A 108 6.74 -15.66 8.71
CA ARG A 108 7.86 -16.02 9.58
C ARG A 108 9.07 -16.55 8.80
N GLU A 109 8.82 -17.46 7.86
CA GLU A 109 9.86 -18.14 7.09
C GLU A 109 10.55 -17.19 6.11
N THR A 110 9.80 -16.27 5.51
CA THR A 110 10.32 -15.36 4.49
C THR A 110 10.98 -14.10 5.07
N LEU A 111 10.80 -13.81 6.36
CA LEU A 111 11.31 -12.59 7.02
C LEU A 111 12.83 -12.41 6.88
N PRO A 112 13.68 -13.44 7.09
CA PRO A 112 15.11 -13.29 6.90
C PRO A 112 15.50 -12.88 5.47
N PHE A 113 14.80 -13.39 4.46
CA PHE A 113 15.07 -13.09 3.05
C PHE A 113 14.62 -11.67 2.69
N ALA A 114 13.42 -11.27 3.13
CA ALA A 114 12.93 -9.92 2.96
C ALA A 114 13.85 -8.89 3.67
N SER A 115 14.29 -9.20 4.89
CA SER A 115 15.22 -8.37 5.66
C SER A 115 16.56 -8.18 4.92
N GLN A 116 17.08 -9.22 4.26
CA GLN A 116 18.30 -9.13 3.46
C GLN A 116 18.11 -8.26 2.21
N GLU A 117 16.95 -8.29 1.55
CA GLU A 117 16.68 -7.40 0.41
C GLU A 117 16.61 -5.94 0.87
N ILE A 118 15.85 -5.65 1.93
CA ILE A 118 15.81 -4.32 2.55
C ILE A 118 17.22 -3.84 2.90
N GLU A 119 18.05 -4.72 3.47
CA GLU A 119 19.42 -4.36 3.80
C GLU A 119 20.24 -3.97 2.56
N ARG A 120 20.08 -4.71 1.46
CA ARG A 120 20.72 -4.38 0.18
C ARG A 120 20.23 -3.03 -0.35
N GLN A 121 18.94 -2.75 -0.28
CA GLN A 121 18.38 -1.45 -0.68
C GLN A 121 18.97 -0.30 0.12
N ILE A 122 19.08 -0.44 1.45
CA ILE A 122 19.74 0.56 2.31
C ILE A 122 21.19 0.77 1.85
N ASN A 123 21.93 -0.31 1.56
CA ASN A 123 23.31 -0.22 1.07
C ASN A 123 23.39 0.47 -0.31
N ARG A 124 22.38 0.30 -1.17
CA ARG A 124 22.26 0.96 -2.48
C ARG A 124 21.74 2.40 -2.40
N ARG A 125 21.47 2.93 -1.19
CA ARG A 125 20.83 4.23 -0.94
C ARG A 125 19.41 4.35 -1.51
N GLU A 126 18.71 3.23 -1.68
CA GLU A 126 17.28 3.16 -2.01
C GLU A 126 16.44 3.36 -0.74
N LEU A 127 16.66 4.47 -0.03
CA LEU A 127 16.22 4.66 1.35
C LEU A 127 14.69 4.76 1.50
N GLU A 128 14.01 5.35 0.52
CA GLU A 128 12.55 5.49 0.56
C GLU A 128 11.84 4.14 0.40
N GLU A 129 12.34 3.27 -0.47
CA GLU A 129 11.79 1.93 -0.64
C GLU A 129 12.02 1.09 0.62
N ALA A 130 13.26 1.06 1.11
CA ALA A 130 13.61 0.38 2.35
C ALA A 130 12.78 0.84 3.55
N ARG A 131 12.46 2.14 3.65
CA ARG A 131 11.59 2.69 4.70
C ARG A 131 10.19 2.07 4.66
N ARG A 132 9.59 1.98 3.46
CA ARG A 132 8.26 1.40 3.29
C ARG A 132 8.26 -0.09 3.59
N GLU A 133 9.24 -0.82 3.09
CA GLU A 133 9.35 -2.26 3.29
C GLU A 133 9.59 -2.62 4.77
N ILE A 134 10.39 -1.83 5.51
CA ILE A 134 10.54 -2.00 6.97
C ILE A 134 9.21 -1.77 7.68
N ALA A 135 8.44 -0.76 7.27
CA ALA A 135 7.13 -0.51 7.85
C ALA A 135 6.18 -1.68 7.61
N LEU A 136 6.13 -2.20 6.38
CA LEU A 136 5.34 -3.37 6.01
C LEU A 136 5.68 -4.60 6.87
N LEU A 137 6.97 -4.87 7.11
CA LEU A 137 7.39 -6.00 7.95
C LEU A 137 7.07 -5.79 9.43
N ARG A 138 7.04 -4.54 9.91
CA ARG A 138 6.67 -4.21 11.29
C ARG A 138 5.17 -4.36 11.56
N ASP A 139 4.33 -4.29 10.53
CA ASP A 139 2.90 -4.60 10.67
C ASP A 139 2.67 -6.07 11.06
N TYR A 140 3.61 -6.96 10.71
CA TYR A 140 3.62 -8.35 11.14
C TYR A 140 4.28 -8.57 12.51
N ASP A 141 5.53 -8.13 12.66
CA ASP A 141 6.30 -8.30 13.91
C ASP A 141 7.06 -7.01 14.26
N PRO A 142 6.45 -6.09 15.03
CA PRO A 142 7.08 -4.83 15.40
C PRO A 142 8.24 -5.01 16.40
N THR A 143 8.31 -6.17 17.07
CA THR A 143 9.33 -6.48 18.08
C THR A 143 10.55 -7.21 17.50
N ASN A 144 10.53 -7.50 16.19
CA ASN A 144 11.60 -8.21 15.53
C ASN A 144 12.93 -7.45 15.62
N TYR A 145 13.93 -8.08 16.24
CA TYR A 145 15.23 -7.45 16.46
C TYR A 145 15.92 -7.04 15.14
N THR A 146 15.77 -7.83 14.07
CA THR A 146 16.34 -7.50 12.74
C THR A 146 15.73 -6.21 12.19
N LEU A 147 14.42 -6.00 12.34
CA LEU A 147 13.75 -4.78 11.87
C LEU A 147 14.11 -3.55 12.71
N ILE A 148 14.46 -3.73 13.98
CA ILE A 148 15.00 -2.66 14.82
C ILE A 148 16.37 -2.23 14.27
N ILE A 149 17.26 -3.18 13.99
CA ILE A 149 18.58 -2.89 13.42
C ILE A 149 18.46 -2.22 12.05
N LEU A 150 17.60 -2.74 11.16
CA LEU A 150 17.41 -2.16 9.83
C LEU A 150 16.88 -0.73 9.90
N GLY A 151 15.96 -0.43 10.83
CA GLY A 151 15.51 0.93 11.08
C GLY A 151 16.65 1.86 11.50
N ALA A 152 17.49 1.43 12.45
CA ALA A 152 18.64 2.22 12.87
C ALA A 152 19.65 2.45 11.72
N LYS A 153 19.87 1.43 10.89
CA LYS A 153 20.76 1.51 9.72
C LYS A 153 20.21 2.50 8.67
N LEU A 154 18.90 2.44 8.39
CA LEU A 154 18.21 3.36 7.50
C LEU A 154 18.35 4.81 7.97
N ASP A 155 18.10 5.06 9.26
CA ASP A 155 18.19 6.40 9.84
C ASP A 155 19.62 6.96 9.78
N ALA A 156 20.62 6.12 10.00
CA ALA A 156 22.03 6.50 9.84
C ALA A 156 22.34 6.90 8.38
N GLN A 157 21.89 6.12 7.39
CA GLN A 157 22.10 6.45 5.99
C GLN A 157 21.37 7.71 5.55
N GLN A 158 20.14 7.93 6.05
CA GLN A 158 19.38 9.14 5.75
C GLN A 158 20.14 10.40 6.16
N ARG A 159 20.73 10.41 7.35
CA ARG A 159 21.52 11.55 7.85
C ARG A 159 22.73 11.86 6.97
N VAL A 160 23.39 10.82 6.45
CA VAL A 160 24.52 10.99 5.52
C VAL A 160 24.06 11.65 4.23
N VAL A 161 22.97 11.17 3.62
CA VAL A 161 22.45 11.74 2.37
C VAL A 161 22.02 13.20 2.57
N THR A 162 21.29 13.50 3.64
CA THR A 162 20.89 14.88 3.95
C THR A 162 22.11 15.81 4.12
N ALA A 163 23.13 15.38 4.88
CA ALA A 163 24.34 16.18 5.08
C ALA A 163 25.12 16.40 3.77
N GLU A 164 25.19 15.40 2.89
CA GLU A 164 25.81 15.53 1.57
C GLU A 164 25.08 16.58 0.69
N ASP A 165 23.75 16.58 0.71
CA ASP A 165 22.95 17.50 -0.09
C ASP A 165 23.02 18.94 0.43
N GLU A 166 23.02 19.13 1.74
CA GLU A 166 23.27 20.44 2.38
C GLU A 166 24.65 20.99 2.00
N ALA A 167 25.70 20.16 2.09
CA ALA A 167 27.06 20.56 1.72
C ALA A 167 27.17 20.96 0.24
N LYS A 168 26.50 20.23 -0.67
CA LYS A 168 26.43 20.59 -2.10
C LYS A 168 25.73 21.93 -2.30
N ALA A 169 24.61 22.17 -1.61
CA ALA A 169 23.88 23.43 -1.69
C ALA A 169 24.74 24.61 -1.22
N ASP A 170 25.47 24.45 -0.11
CA ASP A 170 26.41 25.46 0.41
C ASP A 170 27.54 25.77 -0.55
N ALA A 171 28.13 24.74 -1.15
CA ALA A 171 29.18 24.92 -2.14
C ALA A 171 28.69 25.72 -3.37
N ILE A 172 27.46 25.45 -3.83
CA ILE A 172 26.84 26.20 -4.93
C ILE A 172 26.59 27.65 -4.52
N ARG A 173 26.09 27.89 -3.29
CA ARG A 173 25.86 29.24 -2.76
C ARG A 173 27.16 30.05 -2.71
N ARG A 174 28.25 29.47 -2.21
CA ARG A 174 29.56 30.14 -2.13
C ARG A 174 30.19 30.41 -3.49
N ARG A 175 29.89 29.60 -4.51
CA ARG A 175 30.39 29.79 -5.88
C ARG A 175 29.67 30.93 -6.61
N ASN A 176 28.39 31.15 -6.31
CA ASN A 176 27.53 32.08 -7.04
C ASN A 176 27.38 33.47 -6.37
N GLY A 177 27.97 33.66 -5.19
CA GLY A 177 28.01 34.94 -4.47
C GLY A 177 29.42 35.52 -4.47
#